data_AF-A0A258S777-F1
#
_entry.id   AF-A0A258S777-F1
#
_cell.length_a   1.000
_cell.length_b   1.000
_cell.length_c   1.000
_cell.angle_alpha   90.00
_cell.angle_beta   90.00
_cell.angle_gamma   90.00
#
_symmetry.space_group_name_H-M   'P 1'
#
loop_
_entity.id
_entity.type
_entity.pdbx_description
1 polymer ?
#
loop_
_entity_poly.entity_id
_entity_poly.type
_entity_poly.pdbx_seq_one_letter_code
_entity_poly.pdbx_strand_id
1 'polypeptide(L)'
;MLEHDQNECHIWLEAKNPDLNVARRYAISRSQDLFGVAIVEFSWGRIGTRGQRRKLSFADPGRAKKFVEQLLRRRASSQNRIGVCYREVFRGP
;
A
#
# COMPACT_ATOMS: atom_id res chain seq x y z
N MET A 1 -17.12 7.70 -23.07
CA MET A 1 -16.34 8.64 -22.24
C MET A 1 -16.06 7.93 -20.93
N LEU A 2 -14.91 7.26 -20.83
CA LEU A 2 -14.56 6.38 -19.71
C LEU A 2 -13.77 7.18 -18.68
N GLU A 3 -14.46 7.76 -17.69
CA GLU A 3 -13.83 8.33 -16.52
C GLU A 3 -13.56 7.21 -15.48
N HIS A 4 -12.54 6.39 -15.69
CA HIS A 4 -12.20 5.28 -14.79
C HIS A 4 -10.90 5.46 -13.98
N ASP A 5 -10.24 6.60 -14.05
CA ASP A 5 -8.86 6.73 -13.54
C ASP A 5 -8.73 7.13 -12.06
N GLN A 6 -9.85 7.26 -11.32
CA GLN A 6 -9.82 7.62 -9.89
C GLN A 6 -10.02 6.42 -8.95
N ASN A 7 -10.35 5.24 -9.47
CA ASN A 7 -10.67 4.06 -8.65
C ASN A 7 -9.55 3.04 -8.52
N GLU A 8 -8.64 3.01 -9.47
CA GLU A 8 -7.47 2.15 -9.42
C GLU A 8 -6.24 2.93 -8.96
N CYS A 9 -5.43 2.31 -8.13
CA CYS A 9 -4.09 2.83 -7.86
C CYS A 9 -3.18 1.74 -7.34
N HIS A 10 -1.91 1.82 -7.71
CA HIS A 10 -0.82 1.03 -7.17
C HIS A 10 0.20 1.94 -6.51
N ILE A 11 0.59 1.61 -5.28
CA ILE A 11 1.57 2.36 -4.49
C ILE A 11 2.60 1.39 -3.96
N TRP A 12 3.87 1.62 -4.27
CA TRP A 12 4.99 0.86 -3.72
C TRP A 12 5.82 1.74 -2.82
N LEU A 13 6.14 1.19 -1.65
CA LEU A 13 6.99 1.82 -0.66
C LEU A 13 8.16 0.91 -0.32
N GLU A 14 9.30 1.53 -0.06
CA GLU A 14 10.49 0.84 0.42
C GLU A 14 11.05 1.49 1.68
N ALA A 15 11.61 0.65 2.55
CA ALA A 15 12.34 1.03 3.74
C ALA A 15 13.69 0.32 3.70
N LYS A 16 14.77 1.05 3.44
CA LYS A 16 16.14 0.53 3.31
C LYS A 16 17.08 1.28 4.24
N ASN A 17 17.75 0.54 5.12
CA ASN A 17 18.87 1.00 5.94
C ASN A 17 19.82 -0.18 6.18
N PRO A 18 20.97 -0.24 5.48
CA PRO A 18 21.95 -1.32 5.63
C PRO A 18 22.54 -1.42 7.04
N ASP A 19 22.82 -0.29 7.68
CA ASP A 19 23.44 -0.23 9.03
C ASP A 19 22.55 -0.88 10.10
N LEU A 20 21.23 -0.89 9.85
CA LEU A 20 20.23 -1.52 10.72
C LEU A 20 19.74 -2.88 10.20
N ASN A 21 20.33 -3.41 9.11
CA ASN A 21 19.87 -4.62 8.42
C ASN A 21 18.36 -4.59 8.05
N VAL A 22 17.90 -3.42 7.60
CA VAL A 22 16.52 -3.20 7.17
C VAL A 22 16.47 -3.10 5.65
N ALA A 23 15.78 -4.05 5.03
CA ALA A 23 15.39 -4.00 3.63
C ALA A 23 13.96 -4.53 3.53
N ARG A 24 12.97 -3.64 3.45
CA ARG A 24 11.55 -3.99 3.45
C ARG A 24 10.78 -3.32 2.33
N ARG A 25 9.80 -4.04 1.81
CA ARG A 25 8.83 -3.58 0.82
C ARG A 25 7.44 -3.51 1.42
N TYR A 26 6.65 -2.56 0.95
CA TYR A 26 5.22 -2.47 1.19
C TYR A 26 4.54 -2.09 -0.11
N ALA A 27 3.56 -2.88 -0.56
CA ALA A 27 2.77 -2.54 -1.74
C ALA A 27 1.30 -2.42 -1.34
N ILE A 28 0.62 -1.45 -1.91
CA ILE A 28 -0.82 -1.23 -1.77
C ILE A 28 -1.39 -1.15 -3.18
N SER A 29 -2.46 -1.88 -3.44
CA SER A 29 -3.30 -1.69 -4.62
C SER A 29 -4.72 -1.42 -4.17
N ARG A 30 -5.42 -0.60 -4.94
CA ARG A 30 -6.85 -0.42 -4.85
C ARG A 30 -7.42 -0.65 -6.24
N SER A 31 -8.51 -1.41 -6.32
CA SER A 31 -9.25 -1.65 -7.54
C SER A 31 -10.74 -1.68 -7.24
N GLN A 32 -11.56 -1.85 -8.27
CA GLN A 32 -13.00 -2.03 -8.13
C GLN A 32 -13.41 -3.34 -8.80
N ASP A 33 -14.33 -4.10 -8.19
CA ASP A 33 -14.89 -5.28 -8.83
C ASP A 33 -16.05 -4.93 -9.79
N LEU A 34 -16.57 -5.95 -10.48
CA LEU A 34 -17.67 -5.80 -11.44
C LEU A 34 -19.00 -5.33 -10.80
N PHE A 35 -19.12 -5.42 -9.47
CA PHE A 35 -20.30 -5.00 -8.72
C PHE A 35 -20.11 -3.61 -8.07
N GLY A 36 -19.00 -2.95 -8.38
CA GLY A 36 -18.69 -1.63 -7.86
C GLY A 36 -18.08 -1.62 -6.46
N VAL A 37 -17.76 -2.78 -5.88
CA VAL A 37 -17.12 -2.89 -4.56
C VAL A 37 -15.64 -2.53 -4.69
N ALA A 38 -15.18 -1.62 -3.84
CA ALA A 38 -13.78 -1.24 -3.80
C ALA A 38 -12.96 -2.30 -3.06
N ILE A 39 -11.89 -2.77 -3.68
CA ILE A 39 -10.97 -3.75 -3.14
C ILE A 39 -9.67 -3.03 -2.80
N VAL A 40 -9.14 -3.26 -1.60
CA VAL A 40 -7.77 -2.86 -1.25
C VAL A 40 -6.96 -4.11 -0.95
N GLU A 41 -5.90 -4.35 -1.71
CA GLU A 41 -4.89 -5.35 -1.40
C GLU A 41 -3.61 -4.66 -0.92
N PHE A 42 -2.95 -5.24 0.07
CA PHE A 42 -1.64 -4.75 0.51
C PHE A 42 -0.75 -5.91 0.92
N SER A 43 0.54 -5.78 0.60
CA SER A 43 1.55 -6.78 0.91
C SER A 43 2.77 -6.15 1.58
N TRP A 44 3.47 -6.95 2.39
CA TRP A 44 4.64 -6.50 3.15
C TRP A 44 5.63 -7.63 3.38
N GLY A 45 6.92 -7.31 3.47
CA GLY A 45 7.94 -8.31 3.74
C GLY A 45 9.34 -7.75 3.65
N ARG A 46 10.33 -8.62 3.89
CA ARG A 46 11.72 -8.30 3.53
C ARG A 46 11.86 -8.32 2.00
N ILE A 47 12.67 -7.43 1.46
CA ILE A 47 13.00 -7.45 0.03
C ILE A 47 13.75 -8.75 -0.27
N GLY A 48 13.43 -9.39 -1.40
CA GLY A 48 13.96 -10.72 -1.75
C GLY A 48 13.18 -11.90 -1.15
N THR A 49 12.10 -11.67 -0.40
CA THR A 49 11.24 -12.75 0.11
C THR A 49 9.78 -12.57 -0.32
N ARG A 50 9.01 -13.67 -0.25
CA ARG A 50 7.58 -13.69 -0.59
C ARG A 50 6.77 -12.68 0.23
N GLY A 51 7.08 -12.54 1.52
CA GLY A 51 6.34 -11.68 2.44
C GLY A 51 4.94 -12.18 2.76
N GLN A 52 4.07 -11.27 3.17
CA GLN A 52 2.68 -11.48 3.56
C GLN A 52 1.78 -10.57 2.74
N ARG A 53 0.50 -10.93 2.60
CA ARG A 53 -0.51 -10.13 1.90
C ARG A 53 -1.85 -10.19 2.61
N ARG A 54 -2.66 -9.14 2.45
CA ARG A 54 -4.05 -9.06 2.89
C ARG A 54 -4.89 -8.32 1.85
N LYS A 55 -6.13 -8.74 1.73
CA LYS A 55 -7.14 -8.14 0.84
C LYS A 55 -8.39 -7.82 1.67
N LEU A 56 -8.94 -6.63 1.47
CA LEU A 56 -10.17 -6.17 2.12
C LEU A 56 -11.11 -5.58 1.07
N SER A 57 -12.40 -5.84 1.24
CA SER A 57 -13.46 -5.34 0.37
C SER A 57 -14.27 -4.27 1.09
N PHE A 58 -14.63 -3.21 0.38
CA PHE A 58 -15.36 -2.05 0.90
C PHE A 58 -16.52 -1.75 -0.04
N ALA A 59 -17.75 -1.78 0.48
CA ALA A 59 -18.93 -1.36 -0.28
C ALA A 59 -18.91 0.14 -0.65
N ASP A 60 -18.16 0.94 0.11
CA ASP A 60 -17.99 2.39 -0.13
C ASP A 60 -16.55 2.68 -0.59
N PRO A 61 -16.34 3.16 -1.84
CA PRO A 61 -15.03 3.58 -2.34
C PRO A 61 -14.34 4.64 -1.47
N GLY A 62 -15.11 5.53 -0.83
CA GLY A 62 -14.57 6.54 0.09
C GLY A 62 -13.92 5.91 1.33
N ARG A 63 -14.48 4.81 1.84
CA ARG A 63 -13.87 4.04 2.95
C ARG A 63 -12.59 3.34 2.51
N ALA A 64 -12.56 2.78 1.30
CA ALA A 64 -11.34 2.20 0.74
C ALA A 64 -10.22 3.23 0.63
N LYS A 65 -10.52 4.43 0.11
CA LYS A 65 -9.55 5.54 0.01
C LYS A 65 -9.01 5.95 1.39
N LYS A 66 -9.90 6.18 2.36
CA LYS A 66 -9.49 6.51 3.74
C LYS A 66 -8.62 5.42 4.36
N PHE A 67 -8.92 4.15 4.08
CA PHE A 67 -8.12 3.03 4.57
C PHE A 67 -6.71 3.02 3.96
N VAL A 68 -6.58 3.29 2.66
CA VAL A 68 -5.28 3.47 1.99
C VAL A 68 -4.49 4.62 2.64
N GLU A 69 -5.11 5.78 2.87
CA GLU A 69 -4.47 6.91 3.53
C GLU A 69 -3.99 6.57 4.96
N GLN A 70 -4.79 5.81 5.72
CA GLN A 70 -4.39 5.33 7.05
C GLN A 70 -3.19 4.37 6.99
N LEU A 71 -3.14 3.48 6.00
CA LEU A 71 -1.98 2.61 5.78
C LEU A 71 -0.73 3.44 5.49
N LEU A 72 -0.82 4.42 4.60
CA LEU A 72 0.30 5.30 4.25
C LEU A 72 0.82 6.07 5.47
N ARG A 73 -0.07 6.71 6.24
CA ARG A 73 0.29 7.43 7.47
C ARG A 73 1.00 6.53 8.47
N ARG A 74 0.49 5.30 8.67
CA ARG A 74 1.10 4.31 9.56
C ARG A 74 2.48 3.84 9.07
N ARG A 75 2.74 3.84 7.76
CA ARG A 75 4.05 3.47 7.20
C ARG A 75 5.03 4.63 7.20
N ALA A 76 4.56 5.86 7.05
CA ALA A 76 5.39 7.06 7.22
C ALA A 76 5.97 7.15 8.65
N SER A 77 5.21 6.76 9.67
CA SER A 77 5.68 6.74 11.06
C SER A 77 6.51 5.51 11.46
N SER A 78 7.03 4.74 10.50
CA SER A 78 7.75 3.48 10.81
C SER A 78 9.13 3.67 11.41
N GLN A 79 9.72 4.88 11.32
CA GLN A 79 11.02 5.21 11.91
C GLN A 79 11.14 4.70 13.35
N ASN A 80 10.12 4.99 14.17
CA ASN A 80 10.11 4.64 15.58
C ASN A 80 10.07 3.12 15.85
N ARG A 81 9.67 2.31 14.86
CA ARG A 81 9.55 0.84 15.01
C ARG A 81 10.70 0.07 14.36
N ILE A 82 11.23 0.55 13.24
CA ILE A 82 12.24 -0.17 12.44
C ILE A 82 13.47 0.67 12.09
N GLY A 83 13.62 1.87 12.65
CA GLY A 83 14.77 2.74 12.43
C GLY A 83 14.89 3.38 11.04
N VAL A 84 13.89 3.18 10.16
CA VAL A 84 13.78 3.86 8.86
C VAL A 84 12.31 4.07 8.47
N CYS A 85 11.98 5.22 7.89
CA CYS A 85 10.69 5.49 7.26
C CYS A 85 10.52 4.70 5.96
N TYR A 86 9.31 4.24 5.67
CA TYR A 86 8.95 3.88 4.30
C TYR A 86 8.91 5.15 3.44
N ARG A 87 9.46 5.07 2.23
CA ARG A 87 9.36 6.10 1.18
C ARG A 87 8.63 5.54 -0.01
N GLU A 88 7.83 6.38 -0.66
CA GLU A 88 7.20 6.03 -1.93
C GLU A 88 8.24 5.91 -3.02
N VAL A 89 8.27 4.77 -3.71
CA VAL A 89 9.14 4.52 -4.87
C VAL A 89 8.35 4.47 -6.17
N PHE A 90 7.04 4.23 -6.08
CA PHE A 90 6.14 4.23 -7.23
C PHE A 90 4.72 4.55 -6.77
N ARG A 91 4.02 5.34 -7.60
CA ARG A 91 2.58 5.53 -7.56
C ARG A 91 2.06 5.66 -8.98
N GLY A 92 1.08 4.84 -9.33
CA GLY A 92 0.44 4.88 -10.64
C GLY A 92 -1.00 4.38 -10.56
N PRO A 93 -1.72 4.43 -11.69
CA PRO A 93 -3.00 3.73 -11.83
C PRO A 93 -2.83 2.23 -11.57
#